data_AF-A0A2H0RDD4-F1
#
_entry.id   AF-A0A2H0RDD4-F1
#
_cell.length_a   1.000
_cell.length_b   1.000
_cell.length_c   1.000
_cell.angle_alpha   90.00
_cell.angle_beta   90.00
_cell.angle_gamma   90.00
#
_symmetry.space_group_name_H-M   'P 1'
#
loop_
_entity.id
_entity.type
_entity.pdbx_description
1 polymer ?
#
loop_
_entity_poly.entity_id
_entity_poly.type
_entity_poly.pdbx_seq_one_letter_code
_entity_poly.pdbx_strand_id
1 'polypeptide(L)'
;MSRSISKGPYVDAKLLKKINGKRPEELGVIKTWARASQIAPEMVGFRFGVHNGREHIEVFVTEDMVGHRLGEFSKTRKFLRHGGKIQKELDQKKKDAEIQAAKAAKSEGGVKK
;
A
#
# COMPACT_ATOMS: atom_id res chain seq x y z
N MET A 1 7.95 9.20 -14.52
CA MET A 1 8.67 9.17 -15.80
C MET A 1 9.32 7.81 -15.99
N SER A 2 8.99 7.15 -17.09
CA SER A 2 9.59 5.87 -17.50
C SER A 2 11.03 6.08 -18.00
N ARG A 3 11.84 5.02 -17.99
CA ARG A 3 13.16 5.05 -18.64
C ARG A 3 12.95 5.04 -20.17
N SER A 4 13.97 5.49 -20.92
CA SER A 4 13.96 5.33 -22.38
C SER A 4 13.79 3.86 -22.76
N ILE A 5 12.95 3.61 -23.78
CA ILE A 5 12.65 2.26 -24.31
C ILE A 5 13.93 1.48 -24.63
N SER A 6 14.94 2.16 -25.21
CA SER A 6 16.24 1.55 -25.56
C SER A 6 17.00 0.93 -24.39
N LYS A 7 16.75 1.36 -23.14
CA LYS A 7 17.48 0.93 -21.94
C LYS A 7 16.79 -0.21 -21.19
N GLY A 8 15.57 -0.56 -21.57
CA GLY A 8 14.76 -1.57 -20.90
C GLY A 8 14.32 -1.19 -19.47
N PRO A 9 13.47 -2.04 -18.86
CA PRO A 9 13.05 -1.91 -17.48
C PRO A 9 14.27 -2.05 -16.54
N TYR A 10 14.28 -1.27 -15.46
CA TYR A 10 15.32 -1.42 -14.44
C TYR A 10 14.83 -2.36 -13.35
N VAL A 11 15.53 -3.48 -13.15
CA VAL A 11 15.26 -4.42 -12.07
C VAL A 11 16.54 -4.63 -11.27
N ASP A 12 16.44 -4.59 -9.94
CA ASP A 12 17.61 -4.83 -9.09
C ASP A 12 18.04 -6.30 -9.17
N ALA A 13 19.29 -6.54 -9.58
CA ALA A 13 19.87 -7.87 -9.69
C ALA A 13 19.84 -8.66 -8.36
N LYS A 14 19.90 -7.97 -7.21
CA LYS A 14 19.79 -8.62 -5.90
C LYS A 14 18.38 -9.17 -5.64
N LEU A 15 17.34 -8.53 -6.17
CA LEU A 15 15.97 -9.01 -6.06
C LEU A 15 15.77 -10.25 -6.94
N LEU A 16 16.20 -10.19 -8.20
CA LEU A 16 16.12 -11.32 -9.11
C LEU A 16 16.86 -12.54 -8.57
N LYS A 17 18.08 -12.36 -8.06
CA LYS A 17 18.84 -13.46 -7.43
C LYS A 17 18.14 -14.11 -6.24
N LYS A 18 17.33 -13.37 -5.48
CA LYS A 18 16.60 -13.92 -4.32
C LYS A 18 15.41 -14.76 -4.74
N ILE A 19 14.77 -14.40 -5.85
CA ILE A 19 13.52 -14.98 -6.36
C ILE A 19 13.81 -16.14 -7.32
N ASN A 20 14.93 -16.09 -8.03
CA ASN A 20 15.29 -17.06 -9.05
C ASN A 20 15.24 -18.50 -8.50
N GLY A 21 14.43 -19.34 -9.14
CA GLY A 21 14.29 -20.77 -8.83
C GLY A 21 13.52 -21.09 -7.56
N LYS A 22 12.84 -20.12 -6.94
CA LYS A 22 12.10 -20.34 -5.70
C LYS A 22 10.62 -20.06 -5.86
N ARG A 23 9.79 -20.70 -5.04
CA ARG A 23 8.34 -20.48 -5.04
C ARG A 23 7.95 -19.37 -4.06
N PRO A 24 6.86 -18.62 -4.32
CA PRO A 24 6.38 -17.57 -3.41
C PRO A 24 6.07 -18.06 -2.00
N GLU A 25 5.68 -19.32 -1.83
CA GLU A 25 5.38 -19.93 -0.53
C GLU A 25 6.65 -20.19 0.30
N GLU A 26 7.81 -20.32 -0.35
CA GLU A 26 9.08 -20.64 0.31
C GLU A 26 9.80 -19.39 0.81
N LEU A 27 9.62 -18.25 0.12
CA LEU A 27 10.08 -16.96 0.61
C LEU A 27 8.93 -16.21 1.24
N GLY A 28 9.00 -16.04 2.55
CA GLY A 28 8.21 -15.01 3.22
C GLY A 28 8.56 -13.61 2.72
N VAL A 29 8.44 -12.62 3.59
CA VAL A 29 8.56 -11.21 3.16
C VAL A 29 10.00 -10.84 2.77
N ILE A 30 10.20 -10.52 1.49
CA ILE A 30 11.50 -10.09 0.96
C ILE A 30 11.69 -8.60 1.25
N LYS A 31 12.52 -8.27 2.24
CA LYS A 31 12.88 -6.88 2.54
C LYS A 31 13.74 -6.26 1.44
N THR A 32 13.38 -5.06 1.01
CA THR A 32 14.07 -4.33 -0.05
C THR A 32 14.06 -2.81 0.15
N TRP A 33 15.19 -2.20 -0.20
CA TRP A 33 15.35 -0.75 -0.32
C TRP A 33 15.29 -0.28 -1.79
N ALA A 34 15.20 -1.22 -2.74
CA ALA A 34 15.25 -0.95 -4.17
C ALA A 34 13.89 -0.42 -4.69
N ARG A 35 13.47 0.73 -4.20
CA ARG A 35 12.20 1.39 -4.59
C ARG A 35 12.13 1.75 -6.07
N ALA A 36 13.29 1.90 -6.72
CA ALA A 36 13.41 2.20 -8.15
C ALA A 36 13.23 0.97 -9.05
N SER A 37 13.27 -0.24 -8.47
CA SER A 37 13.09 -1.49 -9.23
C SER A 37 11.68 -1.58 -9.77
N GLN A 38 11.58 -1.88 -11.06
CA GLN A 38 10.36 -2.21 -11.74
C GLN A 38 9.97 -3.65 -11.40
N ILE A 39 8.67 -3.90 -11.32
CA ILE A 39 8.11 -5.23 -11.05
C ILE A 39 8.19 -6.04 -12.34
N ALA A 40 8.97 -7.11 -12.29
CA ALA A 40 9.08 -8.09 -13.36
C ALA A 40 7.98 -9.16 -13.23
N PRO A 41 7.57 -9.83 -14.33
CA PRO A 41 6.58 -10.91 -14.29
C PRO A 41 6.94 -12.04 -13.31
N GLU A 42 8.23 -12.35 -13.16
CA GLU A 42 8.74 -13.36 -12.23
C GLU A 42 8.48 -13.02 -10.74
N MET A 43 8.15 -11.76 -10.43
CA MET A 43 7.89 -11.28 -9.07
C MET A 43 6.43 -11.43 -8.64
N VAL A 44 5.55 -11.86 -9.54
CA VAL A 44 4.12 -12.04 -9.25
C VAL A 44 3.93 -13.14 -8.21
N GLY A 45 3.08 -12.88 -7.22
CA GLY A 45 2.82 -13.78 -6.08
C GLY A 45 3.77 -13.61 -4.91
N PHE A 46 4.91 -12.91 -5.06
CA PHE A 46 5.83 -12.67 -3.95
C PHE A 46 5.39 -11.49 -3.08
N ARG A 47 5.77 -11.53 -1.80
CA ARG A 47 5.60 -10.41 -0.85
C ARG A 47 6.90 -9.66 -0.69
N PHE A 48 6.88 -8.36 -0.98
CA PHE A 48 8.03 -7.47 -0.78
C PHE A 48 7.77 -6.52 0.37
N GLY A 49 8.69 -6.48 1.33
CA GLY A 49 8.76 -5.40 2.30
C GLY A 49 9.50 -4.23 1.66
N VAL A 50 8.78 -3.22 1.15
CA VAL A 50 9.37 -2.05 0.49
C VAL A 50 9.59 -0.94 1.50
N HIS A 51 10.84 -0.55 1.71
CA HIS A 51 11.19 0.50 2.65
C HIS A 51 10.60 1.87 2.26
N ASN A 52 9.89 2.54 3.18
CA ASN A 52 9.30 3.87 2.96
C ASN A 52 10.13 5.03 3.57
N GLY A 53 11.24 4.73 4.23
CA GLY A 53 12.05 5.70 4.98
C GLY A 53 12.02 5.50 6.50
N ARG A 54 11.02 4.78 7.03
CA ARG A 54 10.91 4.41 8.44
C ARG A 54 10.73 2.91 8.65
N GLU A 55 9.85 2.31 7.85
CA GLU A 55 9.48 0.90 7.97
C GLU A 55 9.41 0.23 6.60
N HIS A 56 9.34 -1.10 6.60
CA HIS A 56 9.14 -1.88 5.39
C HIS A 56 7.64 -2.20 5.28
N ILE A 57 6.99 -1.58 4.30
CA ILE A 57 5.57 -1.84 4.01
C ILE A 57 5.49 -3.12 3.19
N GLU A 58 4.69 -4.07 3.62
CA GLU A 58 4.47 -5.30 2.87
C GLU A 58 3.55 -5.06 1.68
N VAL A 59 4.05 -5.41 0.50
CA VAL A 59 3.33 -5.31 -0.77
C VAL A 59 3.27 -6.71 -1.35
N PHE A 60 2.05 -7.23 -1.52
CA PHE A 60 1.81 -8.44 -2.28
C PHE A 60 1.66 -8.07 -3.76
N VAL A 61 2.47 -8.69 -4.62
CA VAL A 61 2.54 -8.32 -6.04
C VAL A 61 1.55 -9.14 -6.86
N THR A 62 0.64 -8.44 -7.53
CA THR A 62 -0.32 -9.02 -8.51
C THR A 62 0.13 -8.73 -9.95
N GLU A 63 -0.50 -9.40 -10.92
CA GLU A 63 -0.19 -9.23 -12.36
C GLU A 63 -0.38 -7.80 -12.84
N ASP A 64 -1.43 -7.11 -12.36
CA ASP A 64 -1.70 -5.71 -12.71
C ASP A 64 -0.59 -4.74 -12.28
N MET A 65 0.28 -5.15 -11.35
CA MET A 65 1.40 -4.32 -10.88
C MET A 65 2.64 -4.46 -11.77
N VAL A 66 2.64 -5.39 -12.74
CA VAL A 66 3.78 -5.57 -13.65
C VAL A 66 4.02 -4.30 -14.45
N GLY A 67 5.28 -3.87 -14.52
CA GLY A 67 5.66 -2.64 -15.20
C GLY A 67 5.64 -1.39 -14.31
N HIS A 68 5.00 -1.42 -13.14
CA HIS A 68 5.11 -0.38 -12.12
C HIS A 68 6.39 -0.51 -11.30
N ARG A 69 6.75 0.53 -10.54
CA ARG A 69 7.88 0.47 -9.59
C ARG A 69 7.41 0.11 -8.19
N LEU A 70 8.22 -0.68 -7.48
CA LEU A 70 7.95 -1.06 -6.08
C LEU A 70 7.70 0.16 -5.17
N GLY A 71 8.39 1.27 -5.44
CA GLY A 71 8.22 2.51 -4.66
C GLY A 71 6.85 3.17 -4.78
N GLU A 72 6.05 2.87 -5.81
CA GLU A 72 4.71 3.43 -6.00
C GLU A 72 3.71 2.89 -4.97
N PHE A 73 3.92 1.65 -4.53
CA PHE A 73 3.09 0.96 -3.55
C PHE A 73 3.51 1.24 -2.09
N SER A 74 4.58 2.00 -1.88
CA SER A 74 5.12 2.34 -0.56
C SER A 74 5.20 3.86 -0.39
N LYS A 75 4.13 4.45 0.16
CA LYS A 75 4.00 5.89 0.39
C LYS A 75 5.00 6.36 1.46
N THR A 76 5.76 7.40 1.14
CA THR A 76 6.82 7.93 2.02
C THR A 76 6.35 9.02 2.98
N ARG A 77 5.24 9.70 2.65
CA ARG A 77 4.66 10.76 3.48
C ARG A 77 3.25 10.38 3.84
N LYS A 78 2.90 10.51 5.12
CA LYS A 78 1.53 10.39 5.58
C LYS A 78 0.77 11.63 5.12
N PHE A 79 -0.24 11.44 4.28
CA PHE A 79 -1.18 12.50 3.96
C PHE A 79 -2.14 12.66 5.14
N LEU A 80 -2.16 13.83 5.78
CA LEU A 80 -3.02 14.07 6.94
C LEU A 80 -4.36 14.70 6.58
N ARG A 81 -4.37 15.79 5.82
CA ARG A 81 -5.58 16.54 5.47
C ARG A 81 -5.30 17.56 4.37
N HIS A 82 -6.28 17.80 3.49
CA HIS A 82 -6.32 19.00 2.67
C HIS A 82 -7.09 20.06 3.48
N GLY A 83 -6.51 21.25 3.68
CA GLY A 83 -7.26 22.35 4.28
C GLY A 83 -8.38 22.79 3.33
N GLY A 84 -9.55 23.17 3.85
CA GLY A 84 -10.65 23.70 3.04
C GLY A 84 -12.05 23.41 3.59
N LYS A 85 -13.08 23.92 2.89
CA LYS A 85 -14.50 23.68 3.23
C LYS A 85 -14.88 22.20 3.14
N ILE A 86 -14.38 21.49 2.12
CA ILE A 86 -14.66 20.07 1.89
C ILE A 86 -14.22 19.19 3.08
N GLN A 87 -13.05 19.47 3.66
CA GLN A 87 -12.58 18.71 4.83
C GLN A 87 -13.42 19.01 6.09
N LYS A 88 -13.85 20.26 6.28
CA LYS A 88 -14.76 20.62 7.38
C LYS A 88 -16.11 19.91 7.25
N GLU A 89 -16.67 19.86 6.05
CA GLU A 89 -17.94 19.16 5.78
C GLU A 89 -17.83 17.64 6.02
N LEU A 90 -16.72 17.01 5.62
CA LEU A 90 -16.47 15.60 5.90
C LEU A 90 -16.29 15.32 7.39
N ASP A 91 -15.57 16.18 8.11
CA ASP A 91 -15.36 16.04 9.55
C ASP A 91 -16.68 16.27 10.32
N GLN A 92 -17.52 17.21 9.87
CA GLN A 92 -18.85 17.45 10.43
C GLN A 92 -19.76 16.24 10.21
N LYS A 93 -19.85 15.73 8.97
CA LYS A 93 -20.62 14.53 8.64
C LYS A 93 -20.20 13.31 9.45
N LYS A 94 -18.89 13.12 9.68
CA LYS A 94 -18.39 12.03 10.52
C LYS A 94 -18.83 12.18 11.98
N LYS A 95 -18.71 13.39 12.56
CA LYS A 95 -19.18 13.66 13.93
C LYS A 95 -20.68 13.47 14.07
N ASP A 96 -21.45 13.96 13.10
CA ASP A 96 -22.91 13.83 13.10
C ASP A 96 -23.33 12.35 13.00
N ALA A 97 -22.66 11.56 12.17
CA ALA A 97 -22.87 10.11 12.07
C ALA A 97 -22.51 9.37 13.38
N GLU A 98 -21.42 9.77 14.05
CA GLU A 98 -20.99 9.18 15.32
C GLU A 98 -21.98 9.53 16.45
N ILE A 99 -22.50 10.76 16.47
CA ILE A 99 -23.53 11.21 17.41
C ILE A 99 -24.87 10.50 17.15
N GLN A 100 -25.24 10.30 15.87
CA GLN A 100 -26.46 9.56 15.51
C GLN A 100 -26.34 8.07 15.90
N ALA A 101 -25.20 7.43 15.65
CA ALA A 101 -24.94 6.07 16.08
C ALA A 101 -24.99 5.92 17.61
N ALA A 102 -24.41 6.89 18.35
CA ALA A 102 -24.45 6.90 19.82
C ALA A 102 -25.87 7.16 20.38
N LYS A 103 -26.70 7.97 19.70
CA LYS A 103 -28.10 8.19 20.07
C LYS A 103 -28.96 6.96 19.77
N ALA A 104 -28.75 6.29 18.63
CA ALA A 104 -29.45 5.05 18.27
C ALA A 104 -29.15 3.92 19.26
N ALA A 105 -27.88 3.77 19.67
CA ALA A 105 -27.48 2.79 20.68
C ALA A 105 -28.10 3.08 22.07
N LYS A 106 -28.32 4.35 22.42
CA LYS A 106 -29.01 4.73 23.68
C LYS A 106 -30.52 4.53 23.63
N SER A 107 -31.16 4.68 22.46
CA SER A 107 -32.60 4.41 22.31
C SER A 107 -32.94 2.92 22.34
N GLU A 108 -32.08 2.05 21.80
CA GLU A 108 -32.31 0.59 21.84
C GLU A 108 -32.08 -0.02 23.23
N GLY A 109 -31.16 0.54 24.02
CA GLY A 109 -30.92 0.12 25.42
C GLY A 109 -32.02 0.52 26.41
N GLY A 110 -32.91 1.45 26.03
CA GLY A 110 -34.00 1.94 26.88
C GLY A 110 -35.31 1.15 26.80
N VAL A 111 -35.47 0.23 25.85
CA VAL A 111 -36.74 -0.49 25.59
C VAL A 111 -36.81 -1.86 26.28
N LYS A 112 -35.73 -2.33 26.95
CA LYS A 112 -35.71 -3.59 27.71
C LYS A 112 -35.83 -3.43 29.23
N LYS A 113 -36.62 -2.48 29.72
CA LYS A 113 -36.97 -2.42 31.14
C LYS A 113 -38.46 -2.27 31.34
#